data_AF-A0A9Q4F3I6-F1
#
_entry.id   AF-A0A9Q4F3I6-F1
#
_cell.length_a   1.000
_cell.length_b   1.000
_cell.length_c   1.000
_cell.angle_alpha   90.00
_cell.angle_beta   90.00
_cell.angle_gamma   90.00
#
_symmetry.space_group_name_H-M   'P 1'
#
loop_
_entity.id
_entity.type
_entity.pdbx_description
1 polymer ?
#
loop_
_entity_poly.entity_id
_entity_poly.type
_entity_poly.pdbx_seq_one_letter_code
_entity_poly.pdbx_strand_id
1 'polypeptide(L)' 'MIQSHGGKVTGSVSGVTDYLLKGELDHVTGKCKKAVEKGTAVIGYEDLMLLLQK' A
#
# COMPACT_ATOMS: atom_id res chain seq x y z
N MET A 1 0.45 4.55 -13.59
CA MET A 1 -0.12 3.18 -13.50
C MET A 1 -1.35 3.13 -12.60
N ILE A 2 -1.24 3.21 -11.26
CA ILE A 2 -2.39 3.04 -10.35
C ILE A 2 -3.51 4.07 -10.59
N GLN A 3 -3.18 5.37 -10.66
CA GLN A 3 -4.15 6.43 -10.99
C GLN A 3 -4.74 6.30 -12.40
N SER A 4 -3.97 5.72 -13.34
CA SER A 4 -4.44 5.46 -14.69
C SER A 4 -5.44 4.30 -14.77
N HIS A 5 -5.47 3.43 -13.76
CA HIS A 5 -6.45 2.35 -13.60
C HIS A 5 -7.60 2.76 -12.66
N GLY A 6 -7.71 4.06 -12.32
CA GLY A 6 -8.76 4.59 -11.43
C GLY A 6 -8.46 4.47 -9.93
N GLY A 7 -7.31 3.95 -9.53
CA GLY A 7 -6.91 3.82 -8.12
C GLY A 7 -6.30 5.10 -7.54
N LYS A 8 -6.52 5.36 -6.24
CA LYS A 8 -5.95 6.52 -5.55
C LYS A 8 -4.63 6.17 -4.87
N VAL A 9 -3.56 6.88 -5.21
CA VAL A 9 -2.26 6.77 -4.52
C VAL A 9 -2.10 7.91 -3.55
N THR A 10 -1.81 7.61 -2.28
CA THR A 10 -1.55 8.60 -1.23
C THR A 10 -0.31 8.20 -0.44
N GLY A 11 0.54 9.17 -0.10
CA GLY A 11 1.74 8.95 0.72
C GLY A 11 1.46 8.75 2.21
N SER A 12 0.20 8.84 2.62
CA SER A 12 -0.28 8.75 4.01
C SER A 12 -1.28 7.61 4.16
N VAL A 13 -1.08 6.77 5.17
CA VAL A 13 -2.01 5.70 5.54
C VAL A 13 -3.21 6.28 6.28
N SER A 14 -4.38 6.18 5.66
CA SER A 14 -5.66 6.64 6.21
C SER A 14 -6.59 5.46 6.49
N GLY A 15 -7.72 5.69 7.17
CA GLY A 15 -8.70 4.63 7.50
C GLY A 15 -9.43 4.02 6.28
N VAL A 16 -9.28 4.64 5.11
CA VAL A 16 -9.83 4.20 3.83
C VAL A 16 -8.74 3.60 2.93
N THR A 17 -7.58 3.26 3.49
CA THR A 17 -6.46 2.68 2.74
C THR A 17 -6.56 1.16 2.80
N ASP A 18 -6.85 0.53 1.68
CA ASP A 18 -6.95 -0.93 1.55
C ASP A 18 -5.56 -1.59 1.55
N TYR A 19 -4.61 -1.00 0.82
CA TYR A 19 -3.28 -1.55 0.63
C TYR A 19 -2.18 -0.51 0.88
N LEU A 20 -1.16 -0.89 1.65
CA LEU A 20 0.09 -0.17 1.82
C LEU A 20 1.16 -0.83 0.94
N LEU A 21 1.61 -0.14 -0.10
CA LEU A 21 2.75 -0.58 -0.89
C LEU A 21 4.06 -0.35 -0.12
N LYS A 22 4.74 -1.43 0.29
CA LYS A 22 6.07 -1.38 0.93
C LYS A 22 7.15 -1.74 -0.09
N GLY A 23 8.16 -0.88 -0.22
CA GLY A 23 9.41 -1.20 -0.94
C GLY A 23 10.43 -1.93 -0.06
N GLU A 24 11.56 -2.32 -0.64
CA GLU A 24 12.67 -3.05 0.02
C GLU A 24 13.36 -2.30 1.18
N LEU A 25 12.96 -1.07 1.47
CA LEU A 25 13.47 -0.35 2.64
C LEU A 25 12.90 -0.97 3.92
N ASP A 26 13.71 -1.84 4.52
CA ASP A 26 13.46 -2.63 5.72
C ASP A 26 13.42 -1.81 7.03
N HIS A 27 13.19 -0.51 6.93
CA HIS A 27 12.96 0.30 8.12
C HIS A 27 11.48 0.21 8.47
N VAL A 28 11.22 -0.35 9.66
CA VAL A 28 9.92 -0.29 10.34
C VAL A 28 9.53 1.18 10.52
N THR A 29 8.92 1.74 9.49
CA THR A 29 8.48 3.14 9.49
C THR A 29 7.16 3.23 10.25
N GLY A 30 6.89 4.37 10.88
CA GLY A 30 5.61 4.64 11.57
C GLY A 30 4.38 4.43 10.68
N LYS A 31 4.56 4.36 9.34
CA LYS A 31 3.53 4.00 8.37
C LYS A 31 3.12 2.52 8.45
N CYS A 32 4.06 1.59 8.61
CA CYS A 32 3.74 0.17 8.82
C CYS A 32 2.99 -0.02 10.14
N LYS A 33 3.44 0.66 11.21
CA LYS A 33 2.75 0.60 12.51
C LYS A 33 1.29 1.08 12.40
N LYS A 34 1.09 2.22 11.72
CA LYS A 34 -0.25 2.78 11.48
C LYS A 34 -1.12 1.92 10.54
N ALA A 35 -0.51 1.21 9.59
CA ALA A 35 -1.21 0.27 8.72
C ALA A 35 -1.70 -0.95 9.50
N VAL A 36 -0.85 -1.54 10.35
CA VAL A 36 -1.22 -2.64 11.24
C VAL A 36 -2.33 -2.22 12.22
N GLU A 37 -2.20 -1.04 12.84
CA GLU A 37 -3.23 -0.49 13.74
C GLU A 37 -4.58 -0.27 13.05
N LYS A 38 -4.57 -0.02 11.73
CA LYS A 38 -5.78 0.21 10.94
C LYS A 38 -6.27 -1.03 10.18
N GLY A 39 -5.55 -2.14 10.23
CA GLY A 39 -5.86 -3.35 9.45
C GLY A 39 -5.60 -3.22 7.95
N THR A 40 -4.80 -2.24 7.51
CA THR A 40 -4.40 -2.07 6.11
C THR A 40 -3.39 -3.15 5.71
N ALA A 41 -3.66 -3.87 4.62
CA ALA A 41 -2.78 -4.93 4.13
C ALA A 41 -1.49 -4.34 3.54
N VAL A 42 -0.33 -4.85 3.94
CA VAL A 42 0.97 -4.42 3.38
C VAL A 42 1.33 -5.33 2.21
N ILE A 43 1.51 -4.74 1.03
CA ILE A 43 1.78 -5.46 -0.22
C ILE A 43 3.09 -5.00 -0.84
N GLY A 44 3.74 -5.89 -1.58
CA GLY A 44 4.96 -5.58 -2.33
C GLY A 44 4.67 -5.08 -3.75
N TYR A 45 5.74 -4.84 -4.51
CA TYR A 45 5.63 -4.45 -5.92
C TYR A 45 5.01 -5.58 -6.78
N GLU A 46 5.36 -6.84 -6.48
CA GLU A 46 4.84 -8.01 -7.19
C GLU A 46 3.33 -8.17 -6.99
N ASP A 47 2.85 -8.04 -5.75
CA ASP A 47 1.42 -8.05 -5.41
C ASP A 47 0.66 -6.95 -6.15
N LEU A 48 1.24 -5.75 -6.24
CA LEU A 48 0.65 -4.64 -6.98
C LEU A 48 0.52 -4.95 -8.47
N MET A 49 1.53 -5.60 -9.07
CA MET A 49 1.47 -6.01 -10.48
C MET A 49 0.40 -7.08 -10.71
N LEU A 50 0.25 -8.04 -9.79
CA LEU A 50 -0.82 -9.03 -9.82
C LEU A 50 -2.22 -8.38 -9.72
N LEU A 51 -2.36 -7.35 -8.88
CA LEU A 51 -3.61 -6.59 -8.75
C LEU A 51 -3.94 -5.78 -10.01
N LEU A 52 -2.93 -5.27 -10.72
CA LEU A 52 -3.11 -4.51 -11.96
C LEU A 52 -3.32 -5.39 -13.20
N GLN A 53 -2.93 -6.66 -13.15
CA GLN A 53 -3.17 -7.62 -14.24
C GLN A 53 -4.57 -8.24 -14.24
N LYS A 54 -5.39 -7.98 -13.21
CA LYS A 54 -6.77 -8.46 -13.11
C LYS A 54 -7.79 -7.50 -13.71
#